data_AF-A0A9P6H7Y4-F1
#
_entry.id   AF-A0A9P6H7Y4-F1
#
_cell.length_a   1.000
_cell.length_b   1.000
_cell.length_c   1.000
_cell.angle_alpha   90.00
_cell.angle_beta   90.00
_cell.angle_gamma   90.00
#
_symmetry.space_group_name_H-M   'P 1'
#
loop_
_entity.id
_entity.type
_entity.pdbx_description
1 polymer ?
#
loop_
_entity_poly.entity_id
_entity_poly.type
_entity_poly.pdbx_seq_one_letter_code
_entity_poly.pdbx_strand_id
1 'polypeptide(L)'
;MADGSSNDTAIWPPDVQCFYLADVNNGFDLSSFKQDNCTVSQNMVNYLNLTVEVEKYIAAYCTNPPRDDDCPFDFCPNPEIAGPLVRIANYVTGFCIAVLIFYSPKRVQEAFWSQILTVYSLLLTCFIAVLRGDLTRFHALVVLALVLPPSQSISLHIPYVRSGQLNTGILIYAYLPRGVEHFAQASCKGRSVTDYFFLIVPFLYIYVWTAQGVAYPLVFFVLPFVFMFAAWAAAIILKRKEIWPPGQPYRPRFIKVWRTVGYYYPFIQFMSVVAFPMAYWVAVVELATFGTMDNKFSLSFGQVFALFVAVPPVIQVTHLFGDGWHWFRGLMWVQRIAGPPPKRRTEAKHPPLGLPDLVPKEKKPQRGELHSDD
;
A
#
# COMPACT_ATOMS: atom_id res chain seq x y z
N MET A 1 -4.41 6.32 68.50
CA MET A 1 -5.17 5.74 67.37
C MET A 1 -5.52 6.89 66.44
N ALA A 2 -4.62 7.18 65.51
CA ALA A 2 -4.87 8.09 64.41
C ALA A 2 -5.11 7.17 63.21
N ASP A 3 -6.32 7.20 62.66
CA ASP A 3 -6.62 6.58 61.37
C ASP A 3 -5.74 7.26 60.33
N GLY A 4 -4.69 6.56 59.91
CA GLY A 4 -3.95 6.90 58.71
C GLY A 4 -4.83 6.59 57.51
N SER A 5 -5.74 7.51 57.17
CA SER A 5 -6.35 7.51 55.84
C SER A 5 -5.23 7.73 54.85
N SER A 6 -4.74 6.64 54.24
CA SER A 6 -3.94 6.77 53.03
C SER A 6 -4.76 7.62 52.07
N ASN A 7 -4.22 8.79 51.72
CA ASN A 7 -4.67 9.51 50.54
C ASN A 7 -4.33 8.59 49.37
N ASP A 8 -5.24 7.66 49.07
CA ASP A 8 -5.24 6.86 47.86
C ASP A 8 -5.53 7.86 46.73
N THR A 9 -4.50 8.60 46.34
CA THR A 9 -4.51 9.41 45.15
C THR A 9 -4.86 8.46 44.02
N ALA A 10 -6.06 8.62 43.45
CA ALA A 10 -6.50 7.83 42.32
C ALA A 10 -5.40 7.89 41.25
N ILE A 11 -4.70 6.76 41.07
CA ILE A 11 -3.65 6.64 40.06
C ILE A 11 -4.40 6.56 38.73
N TRP A 12 -4.24 7.59 37.91
CA TRP A 12 -4.78 7.61 36.56
C TRP A 12 -3.66 7.43 35.54
N PRO A 13 -3.82 6.51 34.57
CA PRO A 13 -4.90 5.55 34.43
C PRO A 13 -4.74 4.34 35.37
N PRO A 14 -5.84 3.63 35.68
CA PRO A 14 -5.83 2.38 36.44
C PRO A 14 -4.99 1.30 35.75
N ASP A 15 -4.49 0.35 36.55
CA ASP A 15 -3.73 -0.80 36.06
C ASP A 15 -4.53 -1.57 34.99
N VAL A 16 -3.84 -1.87 33.91
CA VAL A 16 -4.36 -2.46 32.67
C VAL A 16 -4.72 -3.93 32.84
N GLN A 17 -4.10 -4.60 33.81
CA GLN A 17 -4.44 -5.98 34.18
C GLN A 17 -5.89 -6.10 34.65
N CYS A 18 -6.48 -5.02 35.16
CA CYS A 18 -7.87 -4.99 35.58
C CYS A 18 -8.84 -5.09 34.40
N PHE A 19 -8.48 -4.62 33.19
CA PHE A 19 -9.37 -4.63 32.02
C PHE A 19 -9.33 -5.93 31.20
N TYR A 20 -8.18 -6.60 31.12
CA TYR A 20 -7.97 -7.78 30.24
C TYR A 20 -8.82 -9.00 30.64
N LEU A 21 -9.30 -9.08 31.87
CA LEU A 21 -10.10 -10.22 32.36
C LEU A 21 -11.59 -10.13 32.01
N ALA A 22 -12.07 -8.98 31.54
CA ALA A 22 -13.48 -8.77 31.21
C ALA A 22 -13.88 -9.22 29.78
N ASP A 23 -12.92 -9.43 28.87
CA ASP A 23 -13.21 -9.51 27.43
C ASP A 23 -13.21 -10.93 26.84
N VAL A 24 -12.69 -11.94 27.56
CA VAL A 24 -12.33 -13.20 26.88
C VAL A 24 -13.47 -14.22 26.74
N ASN A 25 -14.55 -14.19 27.53
CA ASN A 25 -15.47 -15.34 27.51
C ASN A 25 -16.98 -15.12 27.37
N ASN A 26 -17.61 -14.04 27.82
CA ASN A 26 -19.06 -13.84 27.65
C ASN A 26 -19.37 -12.36 27.87
N GLY A 27 -20.12 -11.73 26.97
CA GLY A 27 -20.50 -10.30 26.95
C GLY A 27 -20.19 -9.49 28.21
N PHE A 28 -19.37 -8.44 28.05
CA PHE A 28 -18.87 -7.48 29.04
C PHE A 28 -19.81 -7.26 30.24
N ASP A 29 -19.63 -8.05 31.31
CA ASP A 29 -20.36 -7.92 32.57
C ASP A 29 -19.43 -7.30 33.63
N LEU A 30 -19.63 -5.99 33.87
CA LEU A 30 -18.89 -5.21 34.87
C LEU A 30 -19.02 -5.76 36.30
N SER A 31 -20.00 -6.63 36.58
CA SER A 31 -20.15 -7.20 37.93
C SER A 31 -19.04 -8.20 38.30
N SER A 32 -18.23 -8.62 37.33
CA SER A 32 -17.09 -9.53 37.51
C SER A 32 -15.78 -8.83 37.93
N PHE A 33 -15.74 -7.49 38.03
CA PHE A 33 -14.59 -6.69 38.50
C PHE A 33 -14.35 -6.79 40.03
N LYS A 34 -14.57 -7.97 40.62
CA LYS A 34 -14.20 -8.26 42.00
C LYS A 34 -12.88 -9.03 41.99
N GLN A 35 -11.79 -8.31 41.74
CA GLN A 35 -10.45 -8.82 41.96
C GLN A 35 -9.72 -7.91 42.95
N ASP A 36 -9.27 -8.52 44.04
CA ASP A 36 -8.96 -7.87 45.34
C ASP A 36 -7.85 -6.82 45.33
N ASN A 37 -7.24 -6.48 44.19
CA ASN A 37 -6.16 -5.48 44.08
C ASN A 37 -6.38 -4.40 43.00
N CYS A 38 -7.53 -4.37 42.34
CA CYS A 38 -7.84 -3.40 41.30
C CYS A 38 -8.79 -2.31 41.83
N THR A 39 -8.28 -1.35 42.60
CA THR A 39 -9.08 -0.19 43.04
C THR A 39 -9.17 0.84 41.92
N VAL A 40 -9.92 0.55 40.87
CA VAL A 40 -10.46 1.62 40.03
C VAL A 40 -11.46 2.36 40.90
N SER A 41 -11.16 3.60 41.30
CA SER A 41 -12.11 4.30 42.19
C SER A 41 -13.47 4.40 41.48
N GLN A 42 -14.52 3.92 42.14
CA GLN A 42 -15.90 3.98 41.62
C GLN A 42 -16.25 5.43 41.22
N ASN A 43 -15.66 6.41 41.90
CA ASN A 43 -15.79 7.83 41.61
C ASN A 43 -15.27 8.21 40.23
N MET A 44 -14.19 7.59 39.73
CA MET A 44 -13.63 7.91 38.41
C MET A 44 -14.41 7.24 37.27
N VAL A 45 -14.87 6.01 37.51
CA VAL A 45 -15.81 5.28 36.64
C VAL A 45 -17.13 6.05 36.51
N ASN A 46 -17.63 6.58 37.63
CA ASN A 46 -18.84 7.41 37.69
C ASN A 46 -18.59 8.83 37.12
N TYR A 47 -17.44 9.45 37.39
CA TYR A 47 -17.09 10.82 36.93
C TYR A 47 -16.98 10.89 35.41
N LEU A 48 -16.33 9.91 34.79
CA LEU A 48 -16.20 9.86 33.33
C LEU A 48 -17.41 9.21 32.64
N ASN A 49 -18.40 8.71 33.42
CA ASN A 49 -19.54 7.93 32.92
C ASN A 49 -19.11 6.84 31.91
N LEU A 50 -17.93 6.24 32.14
CA LEU A 50 -17.27 5.30 31.22
C LEU A 50 -17.83 3.89 31.33
N THR A 51 -18.81 3.67 32.19
CA THR A 51 -19.50 2.39 32.36
C THR A 51 -20.30 1.96 31.13
N VAL A 52 -20.59 2.89 30.21
CA VAL A 52 -21.53 2.60 29.12
C VAL A 52 -20.83 2.12 27.85
N GLU A 53 -19.61 2.59 27.53
CA GLU A 53 -18.93 2.27 26.25
C GLU A 53 -17.39 2.25 26.36
N VAL A 54 -16.78 1.09 26.11
CA VAL A 54 -15.31 0.87 26.06
C VAL A 54 -14.62 1.87 25.10
N GLU A 55 -15.31 2.28 24.04
CA GLU A 55 -14.79 3.20 23.04
C GLU A 55 -14.47 4.59 23.61
N LYS A 56 -15.32 5.10 24.51
CA LYS A 56 -15.12 6.39 25.18
C LYS A 56 -13.94 6.33 26.14
N TYR A 57 -13.72 5.17 26.76
CA TYR A 57 -12.59 4.95 27.65
C TYR A 57 -11.27 5.00 26.86
N ILE A 58 -11.20 4.26 25.75
CA ILE A 58 -10.01 4.26 24.88
C ILE A 58 -9.75 5.64 24.30
N ALA A 59 -10.80 6.34 23.85
CA ALA A 59 -10.69 7.70 23.35
C ALA A 59 -10.11 8.65 24.43
N ALA A 60 -10.60 8.55 25.67
CA ALA A 60 -10.07 9.34 26.79
C ALA A 60 -8.62 8.98 27.12
N TYR A 61 -8.28 7.69 27.16
CA TYR A 61 -6.90 7.22 27.32
C TYR A 61 -5.97 7.81 26.24
N CYS A 62 -6.42 7.83 24.99
CA CYS A 62 -5.64 8.33 23.88
C CYS A 62 -5.39 9.84 23.87
N THR A 63 -6.12 10.62 24.68
CA THR A 63 -5.83 12.06 24.81
C THR A 63 -4.58 12.35 25.64
N ASN A 64 -4.19 11.45 26.54
CA ASN A 64 -2.99 11.61 27.36
C ASN A 64 -2.50 10.23 27.86
N PRO A 65 -1.97 9.39 26.97
CA PRO A 65 -1.51 8.07 27.35
C PRO A 65 -0.28 8.18 28.28
N PRO A 66 -0.19 7.36 29.34
CA PRO A 66 0.99 7.33 30.20
C PRO A 66 2.25 6.94 29.45
N ARG A 67 3.39 7.34 30.00
CA ARG A 67 4.69 7.01 29.42
C ARG A 67 5.17 5.59 29.73
N ASP A 68 4.61 4.95 30.76
CA ASP A 68 5.17 3.74 31.38
C ASP A 68 4.15 2.58 31.51
N ASP A 69 3.11 2.56 30.68
CA ASP A 69 1.99 1.61 30.82
C ASP A 69 2.06 0.36 29.91
N ASP A 70 3.18 0.15 29.22
CA ASP A 70 3.38 -0.96 28.27
C ASP A 70 2.31 -1.08 27.16
N CYS A 71 1.57 0.00 26.86
CA CYS A 71 0.66 0.06 25.71
C CYS A 71 -0.43 -1.03 25.70
N PRO A 72 -1.31 -1.05 26.72
CA PRO A 72 -2.29 -2.11 26.95
C PRO A 72 -3.36 -2.24 25.85
N PHE A 73 -3.73 -1.12 25.24
CA PHE A 73 -4.83 -0.98 24.28
C PHE A 73 -4.32 -0.80 22.85
N ASP A 74 -3.09 -1.22 22.58
CA ASP A 74 -2.40 -0.99 21.32
C ASP A 74 -2.19 0.51 21.01
N PHE A 75 -1.75 0.78 19.78
CA PHE A 75 -1.60 2.14 19.28
C PHE A 75 -2.96 2.84 19.24
N CYS A 76 -3.01 4.05 19.79
CA CYS A 76 -4.17 4.91 19.70
C CYS A 76 -4.53 5.19 18.24
N PRO A 77 -5.82 5.21 17.86
CA PRO A 77 -6.20 5.39 16.47
C PRO A 77 -5.91 6.82 15.99
N ASN A 78 -5.48 6.95 14.74
CA ASN A 78 -5.30 8.24 14.07
C ASN A 78 -6.00 8.23 12.70
N PRO A 79 -7.29 8.64 12.66
CA PRO A 79 -8.08 8.57 11.44
C PRO A 79 -7.58 9.53 10.35
N GLU A 80 -6.80 10.55 10.70
CA GLU A 80 -6.22 11.52 9.75
C GLU A 80 -5.16 10.90 8.85
N ILE A 81 -4.49 9.83 9.33
CA ILE A 81 -3.36 9.20 8.66
C ILE A 81 -3.69 7.78 8.24
N ALA A 82 -4.17 6.97 9.18
CA ALA A 82 -4.41 5.55 8.98
C ALA A 82 -5.90 5.25 8.76
N GLY A 83 -6.76 6.27 8.70
CA GLY A 83 -8.19 6.06 8.54
C GLY A 83 -8.56 5.35 7.23
N PRO A 84 -9.70 4.62 7.18
CA PRO A 84 -10.03 3.75 6.06
C PRO A 84 -10.12 4.50 4.73
N LEU A 85 -10.66 5.73 4.73
CA LEU A 85 -10.74 6.56 3.53
C LEU A 85 -9.38 7.05 3.05
N VAL A 86 -8.43 7.35 3.95
CA VAL A 86 -7.06 7.71 3.56
C VAL A 86 -6.39 6.53 2.88
N ARG A 87 -6.55 5.32 3.44
CA ARG A 87 -6.00 4.09 2.85
C ARG A 87 -6.62 3.80 1.49
N ILE A 88 -7.95 3.76 1.39
CA ILE A 88 -8.69 3.54 0.13
C ILE A 88 -8.29 4.57 -0.92
N ALA A 89 -8.21 5.85 -0.57
CA ALA A 89 -7.80 6.91 -1.48
C ALA A 89 -6.38 6.66 -2.02
N ASN A 90 -5.42 6.31 -1.16
CA ASN A 90 -4.07 5.96 -1.58
C ASN A 90 -4.03 4.70 -2.45
N TYR A 91 -4.88 3.71 -2.18
CA TYR A 91 -4.97 2.49 -2.98
C TYR A 91 -5.47 2.79 -4.38
N VAL A 92 -6.54 3.57 -4.48
CA VAL A 92 -7.12 4.00 -5.76
C VAL A 92 -6.11 4.86 -6.53
N THR A 93 -5.52 5.86 -5.89
CA THR A 93 -4.51 6.73 -6.51
C THR A 93 -3.30 5.95 -7.01
N GLY A 94 -2.72 5.08 -6.17
CA GLY A 94 -1.56 4.27 -6.52
C GLY A 94 -1.85 3.33 -7.70
N PHE A 95 -3.04 2.72 -7.72
CA PHE A 95 -3.48 1.87 -8.84
C PHE A 95 -3.67 2.69 -10.12
N CYS A 96 -4.37 3.83 -10.03
CA CYS A 96 -4.62 4.71 -11.18
C CYS A 96 -3.32 5.24 -11.80
N ILE A 97 -2.36 5.67 -10.97
CA ILE A 97 -1.06 6.15 -11.43
C ILE A 97 -0.26 5.03 -12.08
N ALA A 98 -0.30 3.81 -11.52
CA ALA A 98 0.37 2.67 -12.14
C ALA A 98 -0.23 2.31 -13.52
N VAL A 99 -1.55 2.41 -13.67
CA VAL A 99 -2.24 2.26 -14.96
C VAL A 99 -1.79 3.35 -15.95
N LEU A 100 -1.75 4.62 -15.52
CA LEU A 100 -1.32 5.73 -16.37
C LEU A 100 0.12 5.59 -16.85
N ILE A 101 1.04 5.23 -15.96
CA ILE A 101 2.45 5.00 -16.30
C ILE A 101 2.59 3.85 -17.30
N PHE A 102 1.82 2.78 -17.11
CA PHE A 102 1.91 1.59 -17.95
C PHE A 102 1.34 1.82 -19.36
N TYR A 103 0.19 2.49 -19.49
CA TYR A 103 -0.50 2.65 -20.77
C TYR A 103 -0.25 3.97 -21.50
N SER A 104 0.09 5.03 -20.78
CA SER A 104 0.27 6.37 -21.36
C SER A 104 1.57 7.01 -20.87
N PRO A 105 2.73 6.54 -21.36
CA PRO A 105 4.03 7.10 -20.95
C PRO A 105 4.14 8.61 -21.27
N LYS A 106 3.38 9.10 -22.25
CA LYS A 106 3.32 10.53 -22.61
C LYS A 106 2.65 11.40 -21.54
N ARG A 107 1.74 10.82 -20.73
CA ARG A 107 1.04 11.51 -19.64
C ARG A 107 1.67 11.26 -18.27
N VAL A 108 2.85 10.65 -18.22
CA VAL A 108 3.57 10.37 -16.96
C VAL A 108 3.82 11.64 -16.15
N GLN A 109 4.05 12.78 -16.82
CA GLN A 109 4.25 14.06 -16.13
C GLN A 109 3.00 14.48 -15.33
N GLU A 110 1.80 14.31 -15.89
CA GLU A 110 0.53 14.62 -15.19
C GLU A 110 0.31 13.68 -14.01
N ALA A 111 0.58 12.39 -14.20
CA ALA A 111 0.52 11.39 -13.13
C ALA A 111 1.53 11.67 -12.01
N PHE A 112 2.72 12.18 -12.36
CA PHE A 112 3.75 12.58 -11.40
C PHE A 112 3.31 13.76 -10.54
N TRP A 113 2.67 14.79 -11.13
CA TRP A 113 2.10 15.90 -10.35
C TRP A 113 1.00 15.44 -9.40
N SER A 114 0.15 14.52 -9.84
CA SER A 114 -0.87 13.91 -8.98
C SER A 114 -0.25 13.12 -7.80
N GLN A 115 0.83 12.38 -8.05
CA GLN A 115 1.55 11.68 -6.99
C GLN A 115 2.17 12.67 -5.99
N ILE A 116 2.80 13.74 -6.47
CA ILE A 116 3.38 14.78 -5.63
C ILE A 116 2.31 15.39 -4.70
N LEU A 117 1.13 15.72 -5.24
CA LEU A 117 0.02 16.24 -4.44
C LEU A 117 -0.43 15.25 -3.35
N THR A 118 -0.39 13.95 -3.65
CA THR A 118 -0.69 12.89 -2.68
C THR A 118 0.36 12.77 -1.58
N VAL A 119 1.63 12.93 -1.92
CA VAL A 119 2.70 12.94 -0.92
C VAL A 119 2.61 14.19 -0.06
N TYR A 120 2.35 15.36 -0.64
CA TYR A 120 2.15 16.59 0.12
C TYR A 120 0.93 16.53 1.05
N SER A 121 -0.15 15.87 0.65
CA SER A 121 -1.32 15.71 1.51
C SER A 121 -1.03 14.82 2.71
N LEU A 122 -0.30 13.72 2.51
CA LEU A 122 0.17 12.85 3.59
C LEU A 122 1.17 13.57 4.50
N LEU A 123 2.05 14.40 3.95
CA LEU A 123 2.97 15.22 4.74
C LEU A 123 2.23 16.25 5.59
N LEU A 124 1.21 16.92 5.03
CA LEU A 124 0.43 17.91 5.75
C LEU A 124 -0.39 17.28 6.88
N THR A 125 -1.04 16.14 6.62
CA THR A 125 -1.77 15.38 7.65
C THR A 125 -0.84 14.86 8.74
N CYS A 126 0.34 14.37 8.38
CA CYS A 126 1.39 13.98 9.32
C CYS A 126 1.84 15.17 10.17
N PHE A 127 2.08 16.33 9.56
CA PHE A 127 2.43 17.56 10.27
C PHE A 127 1.33 18.00 11.26
N ILE A 128 0.07 17.96 10.85
CA ILE A 128 -1.08 18.25 11.74
C ILE A 128 -1.11 17.25 12.91
N ALA A 129 -0.87 15.97 12.67
CA ALA A 129 -0.83 14.96 13.72
C ALA A 129 0.34 15.18 14.70
N VAL A 130 1.51 15.63 14.21
CA VAL A 130 2.63 16.03 15.07
C VAL A 130 2.24 17.23 15.95
N LEU A 131 1.60 18.25 15.36
CA LEU A 131 1.17 19.43 16.13
C LEU A 131 0.12 19.10 17.19
N ARG A 132 -0.71 18.07 16.97
CA ARG A 132 -1.68 17.57 17.96
C ARG A 132 -1.06 16.65 19.01
N GLY A 133 0.14 16.13 18.76
CA GLY A 133 0.75 15.11 19.61
C GLY A 133 0.13 13.72 19.45
N ASP A 134 -0.54 13.46 18.32
CA ASP A 134 -1.26 12.19 18.03
C ASP A 134 -0.45 11.26 17.10
N LEU A 135 0.76 11.68 16.69
CA LEU A 135 1.59 10.88 15.80
C LEU A 135 2.34 9.81 16.61
N THR A 136 1.99 8.55 16.37
CA THR A 136 2.73 7.39 16.88
C THR A 136 3.77 6.94 15.84
N ARG A 137 4.76 6.15 16.28
CA ARG A 137 5.74 5.53 15.37
C ARG A 137 5.07 4.63 14.33
N PHE A 138 4.00 3.92 14.71
CA PHE A 138 3.21 3.09 13.80
C PHE A 138 2.61 3.92 12.66
N HIS A 139 1.95 5.05 12.97
CA HIS A 139 1.39 5.94 11.95
C HIS A 139 2.45 6.49 11.01
N ALA A 140 3.63 6.85 11.53
CA ALA A 140 4.74 7.28 10.69
C ALA A 140 5.20 6.19 9.70
N LEU A 141 5.25 4.92 10.12
CA LEU A 141 5.55 3.80 9.24
C LEU A 141 4.44 3.54 8.22
N VAL A 142 3.16 3.68 8.60
CA VAL A 142 2.03 3.59 7.67
C VAL A 142 2.13 4.69 6.62
N VAL A 143 2.41 5.94 6.99
CA VAL A 143 2.64 7.04 6.03
C VAL A 143 3.78 6.70 5.07
N LEU A 144 4.90 6.18 5.60
CA LEU A 144 6.03 5.81 4.77
C LEU A 144 5.68 4.69 3.78
N ALA A 145 4.92 3.68 4.23
CA ALA A 145 4.42 2.60 3.38
C ALA A 145 3.42 3.12 2.32
N LEU A 146 2.59 4.12 2.67
CA LEU A 146 1.65 4.76 1.77
C LEU A 146 2.33 5.60 0.69
N VAL A 147 3.40 6.32 1.05
CA VAL A 147 4.19 7.17 0.15
C VAL A 147 5.05 6.37 -0.84
N LEU A 148 5.42 5.12 -0.50
CA LEU A 148 6.31 4.28 -1.31
C LEU A 148 5.62 3.02 -1.87
N PRO A 149 4.64 3.13 -2.80
CA PRO A 149 4.05 1.96 -3.43
C PRO A 149 5.11 1.14 -4.20
N PRO A 150 5.12 -0.20 -4.08
CA PRO A 150 6.13 -1.04 -4.72
C PRO A 150 6.03 -1.05 -6.25
N SER A 151 4.84 -0.82 -6.81
CA SER A 151 4.64 -0.74 -8.27
C SER A 151 5.45 0.39 -8.92
N GLN A 152 5.74 1.47 -8.17
CA GLN A 152 6.53 2.60 -8.64
C GLN A 152 8.04 2.31 -8.57
N SER A 153 8.47 1.42 -7.65
CA SER A 153 9.87 0.99 -7.50
C SER A 153 10.33 0.05 -8.63
N ILE A 154 9.41 -0.73 -9.21
CA ILE A 154 9.71 -1.75 -10.22
C ILE A 154 9.79 -1.17 -11.64
N SER A 155 9.21 0.02 -11.90
CA SER A 155 9.30 0.68 -13.20
C SER A 155 10.71 1.23 -13.44
N LEU A 156 11.64 0.32 -13.76
CA LEU A 156 13.09 0.51 -13.89
C LEU A 156 13.49 1.48 -15.00
N HIS A 157 12.52 1.92 -15.80
CA HIS A 157 12.73 2.71 -17.01
C HIS A 157 12.64 4.23 -16.81
N ILE A 158 12.25 4.72 -15.63
CA ILE A 158 12.13 6.17 -15.38
C ILE A 158 13.00 6.57 -14.17
N PRO A 159 14.31 6.81 -14.37
CA PRO A 159 15.23 7.12 -13.28
C PRO A 159 14.87 8.41 -12.52
N TYR A 160 14.21 9.36 -13.17
CA TYR A 160 13.81 10.63 -12.58
C TYR A 160 12.73 10.50 -11.49
N VAL A 161 11.72 9.63 -11.70
CA VAL A 161 10.63 9.42 -10.73
C VAL A 161 11.16 8.72 -9.47
N ARG A 162 12.09 7.77 -9.66
CA ARG A 162 12.73 7.04 -8.56
C ARG A 162 13.54 7.94 -7.62
N SER A 163 14.25 8.93 -8.17
CA SER A 163 15.07 9.85 -7.38
C SER A 163 14.21 10.75 -6.49
N GLY A 164 13.12 11.32 -7.02
CA GLY A 164 12.24 12.21 -6.25
C GLY A 164 11.58 11.52 -5.06
N GLN A 165 11.01 10.32 -5.27
CA GLN A 165 10.29 9.59 -4.22
C GLN A 165 11.20 9.03 -3.14
N LEU A 166 12.36 8.48 -3.53
CA LEU A 166 13.35 8.00 -2.58
C LEU A 166 13.84 9.16 -1.71
N ASN A 167 14.10 10.33 -2.32
CA ASN A 167 14.50 11.52 -1.59
C ASN A 167 13.39 11.98 -0.63
N THR A 168 12.12 11.99 -1.03
CA THR A 168 11.04 12.38 -0.11
C THR A 168 10.83 11.38 1.02
N GLY A 169 10.90 10.07 0.76
CA GLY A 169 10.82 9.05 1.80
C GLY A 169 12.00 9.12 2.78
N ILE A 170 13.22 9.34 2.26
CA ILE A 170 14.41 9.60 3.07
C ILE A 170 14.25 10.89 3.85
N LEU A 171 13.66 11.94 3.28
CA LEU A 171 13.44 13.23 3.94
C LEU A 171 12.43 13.04 5.08
N ILE A 172 11.29 12.37 4.84
CA ILE A 172 10.34 11.99 5.90
C ILE A 172 11.05 11.21 7.00
N TYR A 173 11.82 10.19 6.65
CA TYR A 173 12.56 9.36 7.61
C TYR A 173 13.65 10.15 8.36
N ALA A 174 14.31 11.10 7.71
CA ALA A 174 15.37 11.91 8.30
C ALA A 174 14.82 13.03 9.18
N TYR A 175 13.64 13.57 8.86
CA TYR A 175 12.92 14.57 9.65
C TYR A 175 12.06 13.96 10.75
N LEU A 176 11.73 12.66 10.66
CA LEU A 176 11.17 11.92 11.78
C LEU A 176 12.19 11.98 12.94
N PRO A 177 11.80 12.56 14.09
CA PRO A 177 12.72 12.73 15.21
C PRO A 177 13.37 11.40 15.55
N ARG A 178 14.71 11.35 15.58
CA ARG A 178 15.43 10.13 15.98
C ARG A 178 15.14 9.72 17.42
N GLY A 179 14.67 10.66 18.24
CA GLY A 179 14.21 10.41 19.61
C GLY A 179 12.79 9.87 19.63
N VAL A 180 12.62 8.66 20.16
CA VAL A 180 11.31 8.02 20.39
C VAL A 180 10.41 8.84 21.33
N GLU A 181 11.02 9.74 22.09
CA GLU A 181 10.36 10.62 23.08
C GLU A 181 9.42 11.65 22.46
N HIS A 182 9.52 11.89 21.15
CA HIS A 182 8.65 12.84 20.44
C HIS A 182 7.38 12.20 19.87
N PHE A 183 7.26 10.87 19.89
CA PHE A 183 6.05 10.19 19.45
C PHE A 183 5.08 10.02 20.62
N ALA A 184 3.80 10.09 20.30
CA ALA A 184 2.76 9.65 21.21
C ALA A 184 3.02 8.18 21.60
N GLN A 185 2.78 7.85 22.88
CA GLN A 185 2.91 6.49 23.43
C GLN A 185 4.33 5.88 23.31
N ALA A 186 5.34 6.55 23.87
CA ALA A 186 6.69 6.01 23.95
C ALA A 186 6.77 4.64 24.66
N SER A 187 5.80 4.33 25.55
CA SER A 187 5.64 3.01 26.21
C SER A 187 5.47 1.86 25.21
N CYS A 188 4.85 2.08 24.05
CA CYS A 188 4.61 1.04 23.04
C CYS A 188 5.90 0.55 22.35
N LYS A 189 7.08 1.09 22.69
CA LYS A 189 8.37 0.75 22.06
C LYS A 189 8.75 -0.74 22.19
N GLY A 190 8.30 -1.42 23.25
CA GLY A 190 8.57 -2.83 23.50
C GLY A 190 7.96 -3.79 22.47
N ARG A 191 6.87 -3.40 21.79
CA ARG A 191 6.27 -4.16 20.67
C ARG A 191 7.02 -3.90 19.35
N SER A 192 8.33 -4.15 19.38
CA SER A 192 9.30 -4.03 18.27
C SER A 192 8.92 -4.81 16.99
N VAL A 193 7.86 -5.62 17.03
CA VAL A 193 7.31 -6.33 15.87
C VAL A 193 6.99 -5.36 14.72
N THR A 194 6.64 -4.10 15.01
CA THR A 194 6.34 -3.06 14.02
C THR A 194 7.50 -2.71 13.08
N ASP A 195 8.76 -2.87 13.49
CA ASP A 195 9.93 -2.57 12.65
C ASP A 195 10.22 -3.67 11.61
N TYR A 196 9.90 -4.92 11.94
CA TYR A 196 9.99 -6.06 11.01
C TYR A 196 8.70 -6.30 10.22
N PHE A 197 7.64 -5.56 10.56
CA PHE A 197 6.26 -5.81 10.15
C PHE A 197 6.10 -5.77 8.62
N PHE A 198 6.64 -4.76 7.95
CA PHE A 198 6.44 -4.60 6.51
C PHE A 198 7.21 -5.60 5.63
N LEU A 199 8.24 -6.24 6.15
CA LEU A 199 9.07 -7.20 5.40
C LEU A 199 8.77 -8.66 5.75
N ILE A 200 8.47 -8.94 7.02
CA ILE A 200 8.40 -10.32 7.54
C ILE A 200 6.93 -10.76 7.75
N VAL A 201 6.00 -9.85 8.03
CA VAL A 201 4.63 -10.24 8.44
C VAL A 201 3.82 -10.94 7.36
N PRO A 202 3.89 -10.63 6.06
CA PRO A 202 3.15 -11.42 5.08
C PRO A 202 3.57 -12.90 5.09
N PHE A 203 4.86 -13.15 5.28
CA PHE A 203 5.42 -14.51 5.38
C PHE A 203 5.10 -15.18 6.72
N LEU A 204 5.21 -14.45 7.84
CA LEU A 204 4.83 -14.97 9.16
C LEU A 204 3.32 -15.17 9.30
N TYR A 205 2.49 -14.32 8.70
CA TYR A 205 1.04 -14.44 8.72
C TYR A 205 0.59 -15.68 7.95
N ILE A 206 1.18 -15.92 6.76
CA ILE A 206 1.00 -17.19 6.04
C ILE A 206 1.45 -18.36 6.93
N TYR A 207 2.60 -18.27 7.61
CA TYR A 207 3.10 -19.33 8.49
C TYR A 207 2.20 -19.60 9.70
N VAL A 208 1.76 -18.57 10.43
CA VAL A 208 0.91 -18.70 11.62
C VAL A 208 -0.46 -19.25 11.26
N TRP A 209 -1.09 -18.75 10.18
CA TRP A 209 -2.40 -19.23 9.76
C TRP A 209 -2.37 -20.65 9.18
N THR A 210 -1.27 -21.00 8.49
CA THR A 210 -1.07 -22.40 8.06
C THR A 210 -0.83 -23.32 9.25
N ALA A 211 -0.14 -22.87 10.30
CA ALA A 211 0.00 -23.62 11.55
C ALA A 211 -1.35 -23.80 12.29
N GLN A 212 -2.28 -22.86 12.13
CA GLN A 212 -3.66 -22.96 12.66
C GLN A 212 -4.61 -23.80 11.77
N GLY A 213 -4.10 -24.42 10.70
CA GLY A 213 -4.90 -25.26 9.80
C GLY A 213 -5.84 -24.48 8.88
N VAL A 214 -5.73 -23.14 8.83
CA VAL A 214 -6.57 -22.32 7.96
C VAL A 214 -5.92 -22.22 6.58
N ALA A 215 -6.47 -22.93 5.60
CA ALA A 215 -5.91 -22.99 4.25
C ALA A 215 -6.14 -21.72 3.40
N TYR A 216 -7.12 -20.87 3.77
CA TYR A 216 -7.55 -19.74 2.94
C TYR A 216 -6.43 -18.73 2.61
N PRO A 217 -5.59 -18.26 3.55
CA PRO A 217 -4.53 -17.30 3.23
C PRO A 217 -3.54 -17.86 2.22
N LEU A 218 -3.21 -19.15 2.32
CA LEU A 218 -2.32 -19.79 1.35
C LEU A 218 -2.95 -19.80 -0.05
N VAL A 219 -4.25 -20.09 -0.16
CA VAL A 219 -4.96 -20.02 -1.45
C VAL A 219 -4.97 -18.58 -1.98
N PHE A 220 -5.31 -17.58 -1.17
CA PHE A 220 -5.38 -16.20 -1.65
C PHE A 220 -4.02 -15.60 -2.02
N PHE A 221 -2.94 -15.95 -1.31
CA PHE A 221 -1.60 -15.42 -1.57
C PHE A 221 -0.80 -16.26 -2.55
N VAL A 222 -0.84 -17.60 -2.51
CA VAL A 222 0.03 -18.45 -3.35
C VAL A 222 -0.58 -18.73 -4.71
N LEU A 223 -1.89 -19.01 -4.77
CA LEU A 223 -2.58 -19.37 -6.01
C LEU A 223 -2.39 -18.33 -7.12
N PRO A 224 -2.46 -17.01 -6.86
CA PRO A 224 -2.27 -16.04 -7.93
C PRO A 224 -0.83 -16.01 -8.47
N PHE A 225 0.19 -16.28 -7.65
CA PHE A 225 1.57 -16.43 -8.12
C PHE A 225 1.74 -17.69 -8.97
N VAL A 226 1.10 -18.80 -8.58
CA VAL A 226 1.10 -20.04 -9.37
C VAL A 226 0.47 -19.80 -10.74
N PHE A 227 -0.70 -19.15 -10.79
CA PHE A 227 -1.34 -18.81 -12.07
C PHE A 227 -0.53 -17.81 -12.89
N MET A 228 0.09 -16.81 -12.26
CA MET A 228 0.97 -15.88 -12.94
C MET A 228 2.20 -16.58 -13.54
N PHE A 229 2.84 -17.48 -12.79
CA PHE A 229 3.98 -18.25 -13.26
C PHE A 229 3.58 -19.19 -14.41
N ALA A 230 2.45 -19.87 -14.29
CA ALA A 230 1.89 -20.70 -15.36
C ALA A 230 1.59 -19.88 -16.62
N ALA A 231 1.01 -18.69 -16.47
CA ALA A 231 0.74 -17.78 -17.59
C ALA A 231 2.04 -17.32 -18.28
N TRP A 232 3.08 -16.95 -17.51
CA TRP A 232 4.40 -16.63 -18.04
C TRP A 232 5.03 -17.81 -18.78
N ALA A 233 5.01 -19.00 -18.19
CA ALA A 233 5.54 -20.21 -18.80
C ALA A 233 4.82 -20.52 -20.12
N ALA A 234 3.49 -20.47 -20.14
CA ALA A 234 2.68 -20.66 -21.33
C ALA A 234 3.01 -19.62 -22.42
N ALA A 235 3.12 -18.34 -22.07
CA ALA A 235 3.48 -17.27 -23.00
C ALA A 235 4.88 -17.49 -23.62
N ILE A 236 5.86 -17.88 -22.80
CA ILE A 236 7.23 -18.18 -23.25
C ILE A 236 7.24 -19.39 -24.19
N ILE A 237 6.51 -20.46 -23.86
CA ILE A 237 6.42 -21.67 -24.69
C ILE A 237 5.77 -21.35 -26.05
N LEU A 238 4.66 -20.61 -26.04
CA LEU A 238 3.95 -20.21 -27.26
C LEU A 238 4.78 -19.31 -28.17
N LYS A 239 5.66 -18.48 -27.59
CA LYS A 239 6.53 -17.54 -28.32
C LYS A 239 7.98 -17.96 -28.41
N ARG A 240 8.27 -19.24 -28.17
CA ARG A 240 9.64 -19.75 -28.15
C ARG A 240 10.39 -19.54 -29.46
N LYS A 241 9.71 -19.61 -30.62
CA LYS A 241 10.34 -19.48 -31.94
C LYS A 241 10.77 -18.03 -32.22
N GLU A 242 9.98 -17.05 -31.77
CA GLU A 242 10.32 -15.63 -31.87
C GLU A 242 11.42 -15.23 -30.88
N ILE A 243 11.38 -15.80 -29.66
CA ILE A 243 12.39 -15.56 -28.62
C ILE A 243 13.73 -16.20 -29.02
N TRP A 244 13.71 -17.47 -29.43
CA TRP A 244 14.87 -18.26 -29.84
C TRP A 244 14.74 -18.72 -31.29
N PRO A 245 15.28 -17.94 -32.25
CA PRO A 245 15.29 -18.34 -33.65
C PRO A 245 16.07 -19.66 -33.84
N PRO A 246 15.63 -20.52 -34.76
CA PRO A 246 16.35 -21.75 -35.06
C PRO A 246 17.79 -21.43 -35.50
N GLY A 247 18.76 -22.21 -34.99
CA GLY A 247 20.18 -22.03 -35.29
C GLY A 247 20.95 -21.09 -34.34
N GLN A 248 20.29 -20.42 -33.40
CA GLN A 248 20.99 -19.68 -32.34
C GLN A 248 21.11 -20.54 -31.06
N PRO A 249 22.24 -20.48 -30.33
CA PRO A 249 22.38 -21.19 -29.06
C PRO A 249 21.35 -20.69 -28.03
N TYR A 250 20.82 -21.61 -27.21
CA TYR A 250 19.88 -21.28 -26.14
C TYR A 250 20.59 -20.46 -25.06
N ARG A 251 20.52 -19.13 -25.18
CA ARG A 251 20.97 -18.20 -24.15
C ARG A 251 19.76 -17.50 -23.54
N PRO A 252 19.66 -17.40 -22.20
CA PRO A 252 18.58 -16.66 -21.55
C PRO A 252 18.71 -15.17 -21.89
N ARG A 253 17.85 -14.68 -22.79
CA ARG A 253 17.77 -13.25 -23.15
C ARG A 253 16.59 -12.63 -22.44
N PHE A 254 16.71 -12.39 -21.13
CA PHE A 254 15.62 -11.87 -20.29
C PHE A 254 14.93 -10.64 -20.89
N ILE A 255 15.69 -9.67 -21.39
CA ILE A 255 15.15 -8.46 -22.04
C ILE A 255 14.32 -8.82 -23.29
N LYS A 256 14.78 -9.78 -24.10
CA LYS A 256 14.06 -10.21 -25.30
C LYS A 256 12.78 -10.95 -24.93
N VAL A 257 12.85 -11.88 -23.96
CA VAL A 257 11.67 -12.57 -23.41
C VAL A 257 10.65 -11.55 -22.90
N TRP A 258 11.10 -10.61 -22.06
CA TRP A 258 10.25 -9.56 -21.50
C TRP A 258 9.58 -8.72 -22.59
N ARG A 259 10.34 -8.21 -23.57
CA ARG A 259 9.80 -7.41 -24.68
C ARG A 259 8.83 -8.22 -25.55
N THR A 260 9.17 -9.47 -25.87
CA THR A 260 8.32 -10.33 -26.69
C THR A 260 7.02 -10.68 -25.97
N VAL A 261 7.08 -11.11 -24.71
CA VAL A 261 5.88 -11.41 -23.92
C VAL A 261 5.06 -10.14 -23.70
N GLY A 262 5.68 -9.00 -23.42
CA GLY A 262 4.98 -7.72 -23.28
C GLY A 262 4.25 -7.26 -24.53
N TYR A 263 4.88 -7.47 -25.70
CA TYR A 263 4.28 -7.12 -26.98
C TYR A 263 3.05 -7.99 -27.30
N TYR A 264 3.13 -9.31 -27.07
CA TYR A 264 2.04 -10.25 -27.42
C TYR A 264 1.02 -10.49 -26.30
N TYR A 265 1.42 -10.33 -25.04
CA TYR A 265 0.64 -10.60 -23.84
C TYR A 265 0.78 -9.47 -22.82
N PRO A 266 0.41 -8.23 -23.17
CA PRO A 266 0.58 -7.07 -22.29
C PRO A 266 -0.19 -7.20 -20.97
N PHE A 267 -1.27 -8.00 -20.94
CA PHE A 267 -1.98 -8.33 -19.70
C PHE A 267 -1.10 -9.08 -18.68
N ILE A 268 -0.25 -10.01 -19.12
CA ILE A 268 0.65 -10.75 -18.21
C ILE A 268 1.64 -9.79 -17.56
N GLN A 269 2.18 -8.85 -18.34
CA GLN A 269 3.04 -7.80 -17.81
C GLN A 269 2.29 -6.90 -16.83
N PHE A 270 1.10 -6.42 -17.20
CA PHE A 270 0.26 -5.61 -16.33
C PHE A 270 -0.01 -6.30 -14.99
N MET A 271 -0.42 -7.58 -15.02
CA MET A 271 -0.64 -8.35 -13.80
C MET A 271 0.63 -8.45 -12.96
N SER A 272 1.77 -8.79 -13.57
CA SER A 272 3.03 -9.00 -12.84
C SER A 272 3.68 -7.73 -12.29
N VAL A 273 3.53 -6.59 -12.97
CA VAL A 273 4.21 -5.33 -12.62
C VAL A 273 3.32 -4.39 -11.82
N VAL A 274 2.01 -4.41 -12.10
CA VAL A 274 1.06 -3.47 -11.51
C VAL A 274 0.13 -4.18 -10.53
N ALA A 275 -0.71 -5.09 -11.02
CA ALA A 275 -1.82 -5.61 -10.21
C ALA A 275 -1.35 -6.43 -9.01
N PHE A 276 -0.40 -7.36 -9.19
CA PHE A 276 0.08 -8.22 -8.12
C PHE A 276 0.87 -7.47 -7.04
N PRO A 277 1.88 -6.66 -7.39
CA PRO A 277 2.59 -5.86 -6.38
C PRO A 277 1.65 -4.93 -5.62
N MET A 278 0.65 -4.36 -6.30
CA MET A 278 -0.35 -3.49 -5.67
C MET A 278 -1.26 -4.26 -4.70
N ALA A 279 -1.82 -5.39 -5.13
CA ALA A 279 -2.68 -6.23 -4.29
C ALA A 279 -1.91 -6.74 -3.06
N TYR A 280 -0.66 -7.17 -3.25
CA TYR A 280 0.23 -7.54 -2.16
C TYR A 280 0.40 -6.38 -1.18
N TRP A 281 0.76 -5.20 -1.66
CA TRP A 281 0.95 -4.02 -0.82
C TRP A 281 -0.32 -3.61 -0.06
N VAL A 282 -1.48 -3.59 -0.71
CA VAL A 282 -2.77 -3.34 -0.04
C VAL A 282 -2.98 -4.36 1.08
N ALA A 283 -2.72 -5.64 0.81
CA ALA A 283 -2.88 -6.68 1.82
C ALA A 283 -1.89 -6.51 2.99
N VAL A 284 -0.64 -6.10 2.73
CA VAL A 284 0.33 -5.81 3.82
C VAL A 284 -0.15 -4.64 4.68
N VAL A 285 -0.62 -3.55 4.06
CA VAL A 285 -1.11 -2.38 4.80
C VAL A 285 -2.36 -2.74 5.60
N GLU A 286 -3.33 -3.43 5.00
CA GLU A 286 -4.56 -3.83 5.70
C GLU A 286 -4.29 -4.82 6.83
N LEU A 287 -3.37 -5.77 6.65
CA LEU A 287 -2.95 -6.67 7.73
C LEU A 287 -2.25 -5.92 8.86
N ALA A 288 -1.47 -4.88 8.55
CA ALA A 288 -0.84 -4.02 9.55
C ALA A 288 -1.86 -3.19 10.34
N THR A 289 -2.96 -2.79 9.70
CA THR A 289 -4.04 -2.02 10.35
C THR A 289 -5.18 -2.88 10.90
N PHE A 290 -5.22 -4.18 10.61
CA PHE A 290 -6.31 -5.06 11.04
C PHE A 290 -6.40 -5.14 12.58
N GLY A 291 -5.26 -5.09 13.26
CA GLY A 291 -5.18 -5.08 14.72
C GLY A 291 -5.34 -3.70 15.36
N THR A 292 -5.49 -2.62 14.58
CA THR A 292 -5.63 -1.27 15.14
C THR A 292 -7.08 -0.83 15.16
N MET A 293 -7.40 0.06 16.11
CA MET A 293 -8.73 0.68 16.24
C MET A 293 -9.06 1.65 15.07
N ASP A 294 -8.14 1.83 14.12
CA ASP A 294 -8.27 2.72 12.96
C ASP A 294 -9.35 2.29 11.96
N ASN A 295 -9.91 1.08 12.10
CA ASN A 295 -10.94 0.57 11.19
C ASN A 295 -12.33 1.19 11.42
N LYS A 296 -12.50 1.97 12.49
CA LYS A 296 -13.74 2.70 12.73
C LYS A 296 -13.87 3.86 11.77
N PHE A 297 -15.02 3.94 11.11
CA PHE A 297 -15.31 5.02 10.18
C PHE A 297 -15.65 6.29 10.97
N SER A 298 -14.64 7.15 11.17
CA SER A 298 -14.82 8.53 11.66
C SER A 298 -14.37 9.50 10.60
N LEU A 299 -15.31 10.30 10.05
CA LEU A 299 -14.99 11.27 9.01
C LEU A 299 -14.05 12.35 9.57
N SER A 300 -12.79 12.34 9.12
CA SER A 300 -11.76 13.29 9.52
C SER A 300 -11.38 14.22 8.37
N PHE A 301 -10.67 15.31 8.67
CA PHE A 301 -10.21 16.25 7.64
C PHE A 301 -9.27 15.58 6.63
N GLY A 302 -8.31 14.80 7.11
CA GLY A 302 -7.36 14.01 6.33
C GLY A 302 -8.04 12.97 5.44
N GLN A 303 -9.10 12.32 5.91
CA GLN A 303 -9.90 11.40 5.10
C GLN A 303 -10.59 12.09 3.91
N VAL A 304 -11.27 13.21 4.19
CA VAL A 304 -11.93 14.01 3.13
C VAL A 304 -10.88 14.53 2.15
N PHE A 305 -9.77 15.05 2.66
CA PHE A 305 -8.69 15.58 1.84
C PHE A 305 -8.03 14.51 0.97
N ALA A 306 -7.80 13.31 1.50
CA ALA A 306 -7.27 12.18 0.74
C ALA A 306 -8.20 11.78 -0.40
N LEU A 307 -9.52 11.78 -0.20
CA LEU A 307 -10.49 11.53 -1.26
C LEU A 307 -10.40 12.58 -2.38
N PHE A 308 -10.31 13.87 -2.04
CA PHE A 308 -10.14 14.93 -3.05
C PHE A 308 -8.86 14.77 -3.86
N VAL A 309 -7.78 14.38 -3.21
CA VAL A 309 -6.48 14.11 -3.85
C VAL A 309 -6.54 12.90 -4.78
N ALA A 310 -7.43 11.94 -4.52
CA ALA A 310 -7.64 10.78 -5.38
C ALA A 310 -8.48 11.07 -6.64
N VAL A 311 -9.20 12.20 -6.69
CA VAL A 311 -10.06 12.54 -7.84
C VAL A 311 -9.28 12.75 -9.15
N PRO A 312 -8.20 13.57 -9.22
CA PRO A 312 -7.46 13.78 -10.46
C PRO A 312 -6.93 12.50 -11.14
N PRO A 313 -6.26 11.56 -10.45
CA PRO A 313 -5.75 10.35 -11.10
C PRO A 313 -6.89 9.43 -11.54
N VAL A 314 -8.02 9.40 -10.81
CA VAL A 314 -9.23 8.68 -11.24
C VAL A 314 -9.77 9.27 -12.53
N ILE A 315 -9.95 10.59 -12.62
CA ILE A 315 -10.43 11.26 -13.84
C ILE A 315 -9.47 11.01 -15.01
N GLN A 316 -8.16 11.06 -14.79
CA GLN A 316 -7.18 10.77 -15.84
C GLN A 316 -7.30 9.34 -16.37
N VAL A 317 -7.53 8.36 -15.48
CA VAL A 317 -7.76 6.97 -15.87
C VAL A 317 -9.12 6.77 -16.54
N THR A 318 -10.18 7.47 -16.13
CA THR A 318 -11.49 7.36 -16.81
C THR A 318 -11.43 7.92 -18.23
N HIS A 319 -10.66 8.98 -18.47
CA HIS A 319 -10.37 9.44 -19.83
C HIS A 319 -9.57 8.43 -20.63
N LEU A 320 -8.66 7.70 -19.99
CA LEU A 320 -7.94 6.59 -20.62
C LEU A 320 -8.87 5.40 -20.89
N PHE A 321 -9.97 5.23 -20.14
CA PHE A 321 -10.84 4.06 -20.24
C PHE A 321 -11.45 3.90 -21.63
N GLY A 322 -11.71 4.99 -22.36
CA GLY A 322 -12.13 4.92 -23.76
C GLY A 322 -11.09 4.19 -24.63
N ASP A 323 -9.84 4.62 -24.57
CA ASP A 323 -8.72 4.00 -25.29
C ASP A 323 -8.37 2.61 -24.73
N GLY A 324 -8.44 2.45 -23.41
CA GLY A 324 -8.18 1.23 -22.67
C GLY A 324 -9.18 0.14 -22.98
N TRP A 325 -10.45 0.49 -23.20
CA TRP A 325 -11.48 -0.46 -23.63
C TRP A 325 -11.22 -0.94 -25.06
N HIS A 326 -10.77 -0.06 -25.95
CA HIS A 326 -10.34 -0.45 -27.29
C HIS A 326 -9.12 -1.38 -27.25
N TRP A 327 -8.14 -1.07 -26.39
CA TRP A 327 -6.99 -1.94 -26.14
C TRP A 327 -7.42 -3.31 -25.56
N PHE A 328 -8.32 -3.32 -24.58
CA PHE A 328 -8.82 -4.54 -23.93
C PHE A 328 -9.55 -5.42 -24.94
N ARG A 329 -10.42 -4.85 -25.77
CA ARG A 329 -11.04 -5.54 -26.92
C ARG A 329 -10.02 -5.97 -27.98
N GLY A 330 -8.86 -5.34 -28.02
CA GLY A 330 -7.72 -5.71 -28.86
C GLY A 330 -6.96 -6.96 -28.38
N LEU A 331 -7.16 -7.41 -27.14
CA LEU A 331 -6.48 -8.59 -26.61
C LEU A 331 -6.94 -9.84 -27.38
N MET A 332 -5.98 -10.63 -27.86
CA MET A 332 -6.23 -11.82 -28.70
C MET A 332 -7.23 -12.81 -28.10
N TRP A 333 -7.24 -12.96 -26.78
CA TRP A 333 -8.19 -13.85 -26.09
C TRP A 333 -9.60 -13.25 -26.06
N VAL A 334 -9.72 -11.93 -25.87
CA VAL A 334 -11.00 -11.22 -25.96
C VAL A 334 -11.52 -11.29 -27.38
N GLN A 335 -10.67 -11.14 -28.40
CA GLN A 335 -11.07 -11.33 -29.80
C GLN A 335 -11.49 -12.76 -30.13
N ARG A 336 -10.90 -13.77 -29.48
CA ARG A 336 -11.34 -15.17 -29.62
C ARG A 336 -12.72 -15.41 -29.01
N ILE A 337 -13.02 -14.77 -27.88
CA ILE A 337 -14.32 -14.92 -27.19
C ILE A 337 -15.39 -14.05 -27.84
N ALA A 338 -15.08 -12.80 -28.17
CA ALA A 338 -16.00 -11.82 -28.72
C ALA A 338 -16.24 -11.97 -30.23
N GLY A 339 -15.55 -12.91 -30.87
CA GLY A 339 -15.59 -13.13 -32.32
C GLY A 339 -14.67 -12.16 -33.08
N PRO A 340 -14.37 -12.49 -34.36
CA PRO A 340 -13.53 -11.64 -35.19
C PRO A 340 -14.17 -10.25 -35.30
N PRO A 341 -13.39 -9.15 -35.12
CA PRO A 341 -13.93 -7.81 -35.30
C PRO A 341 -14.47 -7.69 -36.73
N PRO A 342 -15.59 -6.96 -36.94
CA PRO A 342 -16.09 -6.70 -38.29
C PRO A 342 -14.93 -6.13 -39.11
N LYS A 343 -14.67 -6.72 -40.28
CA LYS A 343 -13.58 -6.33 -41.19
C LYS A 343 -13.62 -4.81 -41.36
N ARG A 344 -12.78 -4.08 -40.62
CA ARG A 344 -12.57 -2.65 -40.85
C ARG A 344 -12.01 -2.56 -42.25
N ARG A 345 -12.82 -2.00 -43.16
CA ARG A 345 -12.37 -1.54 -44.46
C ARG A 345 -11.05 -0.81 -44.23
N THR A 346 -10.02 -1.22 -44.95
CA THR A 346 -8.64 -0.72 -44.90
C THR A 346 -8.59 0.79 -45.10
N GLU A 347 -8.93 1.55 -44.07
CA GLU A 347 -8.62 2.96 -43.96
C GLU A 347 -7.23 3.07 -43.33
N ALA A 348 -6.33 3.64 -44.14
CA ALA A 348 -5.00 4.18 -43.85
C ALA A 348 -4.23 3.57 -42.66
N LYS A 349 -3.08 2.98 -42.99
CA LYS A 349 -1.97 2.61 -42.10
C LYS A 349 -1.63 3.73 -41.09
N HIS A 350 -2.34 3.81 -39.97
CA HIS A 350 -1.76 4.34 -38.76
C HIS A 350 -0.97 3.21 -38.10
N PRO A 351 0.36 3.34 -37.95
CA PRO A 351 1.14 2.33 -37.26
C PRO A 351 0.55 2.11 -35.85
N PRO A 352 0.47 0.86 -35.37
CA PRO A 352 -0.02 0.56 -34.03
C PRO A 352 0.77 1.40 -33.03
N LEU A 353 0.06 2.03 -32.08
CA LEU A 353 0.59 2.98 -31.08
C LEU A 353 2.03 2.62 -30.71
N GLY A 354 2.95 3.38 -31.30
CA GLY A 354 4.36 3.09 -31.25
C GLY A 354 4.85 3.12 -29.81
N LEU A 355 5.41 2.00 -29.36
CA LEU A 355 6.56 2.08 -28.49
C LEU A 355 7.55 3.03 -29.21
N PRO A 356 8.03 4.11 -28.59
CA PRO A 356 9.02 4.97 -29.25
C PRO A 356 10.16 4.06 -29.73
N ASP A 357 10.48 4.14 -31.03
CA ASP A 357 11.66 3.52 -31.60
C ASP A 357 12.89 4.16 -30.94
N LEU A 358 13.23 3.70 -29.73
CA LEU A 358 14.40 4.10 -28.96
C LEU A 358 15.69 3.48 -29.52
N VAL A 359 15.59 2.80 -30.65
CA VAL A 359 16.77 2.43 -31.44
C VAL A 359 16.91 3.53 -32.50
N PRO A 360 17.79 4.53 -32.30
CA PRO A 360 18.16 5.41 -33.38
C PRO A 360 18.57 4.49 -34.53
N LYS A 361 17.88 4.60 -35.68
CA LYS A 361 18.33 3.93 -36.89
C LYS A 361 19.72 4.46 -37.14
N GLU A 362 20.71 3.64 -36.80
CA GLU A 362 22.10 3.87 -37.13
C GLU A 362 22.11 4.11 -38.63
N LYS A 363 22.34 5.38 -39.02
CA LYS A 363 22.50 5.75 -40.43
C LYS A 363 23.64 4.89 -40.91
N LYS A 364 23.34 3.83 -41.69
CA LYS A 364 24.38 3.07 -42.38
C LYS A 364 25.26 4.13 -43.06
N PRO A 365 26.57 4.17 -42.78
CA PRO A 365 27.44 5.10 -43.47
C PRO A 365 27.24 4.86 -44.96
N GLN A 366 26.79 5.91 -45.67
CA GLN A 366 26.75 5.90 -47.12
C GLN A 366 28.18 5.63 -47.55
N ARG A 367 28.41 4.40 -48.02
CA ARG A 367 29.66 4.01 -48.65
C ARG A 367 29.76 4.89 -49.89
N GLY A 368 30.60 5.92 -49.81
CA GLY A 368 30.85 6.81 -50.93
C GLY A 368 31.23 5.96 -52.14
N GLU A 369 30.47 6.11 -53.21
CA GLU A 369 30.88 5.69 -54.54
C GLU A 369 32.09 6.53 -54.89
N LEU A 370 33.26 5.88 -54.94
CA LEU A 370 34.47 6.45 -55.50
C LEU A 370 34.23 6.55 -57.01
N HIS A 371 33.90 7.74 -57.51
CA HIS A 371 33.99 8.01 -58.94
C HIS A 371 35.47 8.00 -59.32
N SER A 372 35.86 7.01 -60.10
CA SER A 372 37.12 6.95 -60.84
C SER A 372 36.89 7.69 -62.15
N ASP A 373 37.40 8.91 -62.26
CA ASP A 373 37.58 9.58 -63.54
C ASP A 373 38.93 9.12 -64.12
N ASP A 374 38.88 8.41 -65.24
CA ASP A 374 39.98 8.23 -66.21
C ASP A 374 39.42 8.47 -67.62
#